data_AF-A0A928BE67-F1
#
_entry.id   AF-A0A928BE67-F1
#
_cell.length_a   1.000
_cell.length_b   1.000
_cell.length_c   1.000
_cell.angle_alpha   90.00
_cell.angle_beta   90.00
_cell.angle_gamma   90.00
#
_symmetry.space_group_name_H-M   'P 1'
#
loop_
_entity.id
_entity.type
_entity.pdbx_description
1 polymer ?
#
loop_
_entity_poly.entity_id
_entity_poly.type
_entity_poly.pdbx_seq_one_letter_code
_entity_poly.pdbx_strand_id
1 'polypeptide(L)'
;MNVPLKIILAAIIICLCQRSLLAQTIDDSFTFDAPDSVAIGDTFSVRYSLDLKYLERYMSPSFKGFDFIDMDYEIAKGCCTFTYRLKAVTIGLVHIQPMRAVVKGKEVLSQSRDILVCPDDKNRFLADVVNSFLLDNRIAPDTCDVSFIYTSPEYTVVSSRKAHCFAVIANEDYASYLDTPILAYGFEHVIESPIPEFLDFLNCYRHQLQYIKSKGFNKHILGDQISPLLKNIEWGQKAPYNSECPMVVSDSVMVRAVAGCGPVAIGQIMKYYGLPGSEDPASLLAYIGSSTETIYGALTTSSHSLSYRDALVDSLGFSPQCRLLTLPQDKLVELTISDLQHGWPVLVMNDSHAFICDGFKDDYLHFNLGWDGIGNGYFKVIKSPLENNKGHLFHSIMYKAVPDHSKGSEKSVKLDRKTRLKDVLTVLEMETIHSLKVTGRLNGADVKLLRRMAGAVDDGDYLSWIGSLQNLDLSQAIFTNDKENPYLQVNAVESKVKLWRDIPVISYGMPFRFERREYDFTFMTEEQWEEIIKYRMHIGDGFRIIKDGNSFIVEYLLTKNKVASNTFTGCINLKNLILPEGTPR
;
A
#
# COMPACT_ATOMS: atom_id res chain seq x y z
N MET A 1 49.18 33.47 -8.06
CA MET A 1 49.45 33.78 -9.47
C MET A 1 49.84 35.25 -9.58
N ASN A 2 50.95 35.54 -10.25
CA ASN A 2 51.42 36.90 -10.54
C ASN A 2 50.43 37.62 -11.47
N VAL A 3 50.00 38.83 -11.08
CA VAL A 3 49.30 39.79 -11.94
C VAL A 3 49.87 41.20 -11.66
N PRO A 4 50.06 42.07 -12.67
CA PRO A 4 51.26 42.89 -12.80
C PRO A 4 51.11 44.38 -12.45
N LEU A 5 52.25 44.99 -12.10
CA LEU A 5 52.74 46.34 -12.46
C LEU A 5 51.73 47.37 -13.02
N LYS A 6 50.81 47.91 -12.21
CA LYS A 6 50.10 49.19 -12.49
C LYS A 6 49.77 50.01 -11.23
N ILE A 7 50.62 49.96 -10.19
CA ILE A 7 50.37 50.61 -8.88
C ILE A 7 51.18 51.93 -8.68
N ILE A 8 52.00 52.39 -9.63
CA ILE A 8 52.99 53.45 -9.34
C ILE A 8 52.56 54.90 -9.66
N LEU A 9 51.34 55.22 -10.13
CA LEU A 9 51.09 56.58 -10.66
C LEU A 9 49.82 57.35 -10.23
N ALA A 10 49.33 57.17 -9.00
CA ALA A 10 48.22 57.99 -8.49
C ALA A 10 48.37 58.44 -7.01
N ALA A 11 49.60 58.59 -6.52
CA ALA A 11 49.87 58.99 -5.13
C ALA A 11 50.74 60.24 -4.99
N ILE A 12 50.72 61.13 -5.98
CA ILE A 12 51.34 62.46 -5.88
C ILE A 12 50.31 63.49 -6.35
N ILE A 13 49.97 64.43 -5.46
CA ILE A 13 48.95 65.49 -5.54
C ILE A 13 47.56 65.06 -5.00
N ILE A 14 47.41 65.06 -3.68
CA ILE A 14 46.62 66.06 -2.93
C ILE A 14 47.11 65.98 -1.47
N CYS A 15 47.97 66.93 -1.15
CA CYS A 15 48.35 67.26 0.23
C CYS A 15 47.39 68.36 0.70
N LEU A 16 47.01 68.31 1.97
CA LEU A 16 46.46 69.40 2.80
C LEU A 16 44.97 69.77 2.62
N CYS A 17 44.11 69.16 3.44
CA CYS A 17 43.10 69.89 4.21
C CYS A 17 42.77 69.19 5.54
N GLN A 18 43.17 69.87 6.62
CA GLN A 18 42.60 69.94 7.96
C GLN A 18 42.65 68.72 8.92
N ARG A 19 43.32 68.99 10.04
CA ARG A 19 43.29 68.28 11.32
C ARG A 19 41.91 68.36 11.97
N SER A 20 41.68 67.40 12.86
CA SER A 20 40.64 67.28 13.89
C SER A 20 39.30 66.70 13.43
N LEU A 21 39.09 65.41 13.72
CA LEU A 21 38.04 64.96 14.65
C LEU A 21 38.30 63.48 14.99
N LEU A 22 38.31 63.20 16.29
CA LEU A 22 38.10 61.92 16.98
C LEU A 22 38.88 60.67 16.54
N ALA A 23 39.41 60.00 17.56
CA ALA A 23 39.84 58.61 17.48
C ALA A 23 38.66 57.72 17.06
N GLN A 24 38.48 57.53 15.76
CA GLN A 24 37.85 56.33 15.23
C GLN A 24 38.92 55.25 15.23
N THR A 25 38.72 54.26 16.07
CA THR A 25 39.41 52.98 15.99
C THR A 25 39.35 52.49 14.54
N ILE A 26 40.47 52.02 14.02
CA ILE A 26 40.59 51.57 12.62
C ILE A 26 39.54 50.50 12.26
N ASP A 27 38.95 49.83 13.26
CA ASP A 27 37.85 48.87 13.17
C ASP A 27 36.56 49.41 12.51
N ASP A 28 36.21 50.70 12.62
CA ASP A 28 34.97 51.23 12.03
C ASP A 28 35.10 51.57 10.52
N SER A 29 36.33 51.48 9.98
CA SER A 29 36.63 51.90 8.61
C SER A 29 36.80 50.76 7.60
N PHE A 30 36.71 49.51 8.08
CA PHE A 30 36.84 48.30 7.25
C PHE A 30 35.56 47.45 7.29
N THR A 31 34.60 47.77 6.42
CA THR A 31 33.28 47.13 6.42
C THR A 31 33.23 45.92 5.49
N PHE A 32 32.39 44.96 5.86
CA PHE A 32 32.10 43.75 5.11
C PHE A 32 30.59 43.65 4.86
N ASP A 33 30.20 43.35 3.63
CA ASP A 33 28.80 43.16 3.25
C ASP A 33 28.64 41.87 2.46
N ALA A 34 27.67 41.06 2.86
CA ALA A 34 27.35 39.76 2.28
C ALA A 34 25.90 39.38 2.63
N PRO A 35 25.21 38.60 1.79
CA PRO A 35 23.88 38.09 2.11
C PRO A 35 23.89 37.15 3.32
N ASP A 36 22.79 37.12 4.07
CA ASP A 36 22.61 36.20 5.21
C ASP A 36 22.49 34.72 4.75
N SER A 37 21.92 34.48 3.57
CA SER A 37 21.71 33.15 2.99
C SER A 37 21.66 33.16 1.46
N VAL A 38 22.05 32.05 0.81
CA VAL A 38 22.01 31.84 -0.65
C VAL A 38 21.64 30.39 -0.99
N ALA A 39 21.11 30.08 -2.19
CA ALA A 39 20.88 28.70 -2.59
C ALA A 39 22.13 28.07 -3.24
N ILE A 40 22.31 26.75 -3.13
CA ILE A 40 23.41 26.06 -3.82
C ILE A 40 23.24 26.21 -5.33
N GLY A 41 24.32 26.59 -6.01
CA GLY A 41 24.32 26.92 -7.43
C GLY A 41 24.15 28.41 -7.75
N ASP A 42 23.64 29.22 -6.81
CA ASP A 42 23.45 30.65 -7.00
C ASP A 42 24.78 31.40 -7.11
N THR A 43 24.73 32.50 -7.86
CA THR A 43 25.80 33.50 -7.91
C THR A 43 25.44 34.68 -7.02
N PHE A 44 26.33 35.08 -6.13
CA PHE A 44 26.15 36.20 -5.22
C PHE A 44 27.42 37.05 -5.11
N SER A 45 27.31 38.21 -4.45
CA SER A 45 28.43 39.15 -4.28
C SER A 45 28.77 39.36 -2.82
N VAL A 46 30.07 39.47 -2.54
CA VAL A 46 30.63 39.82 -1.23
C VAL A 46 31.48 41.06 -1.38
N ARG A 47 31.30 42.05 -0.51
CA ARG A 47 31.96 43.36 -0.61
C ARG A 47 32.80 43.66 0.61
N TYR A 48 34.00 44.14 0.36
CA TYR A 48 34.92 44.64 1.38
C TYR A 48 35.24 46.10 1.09
N SER A 49 34.94 47.01 2.00
CA SER A 49 35.17 48.45 1.82
C SER A 49 36.14 48.97 2.86
N LEU A 50 37.18 49.68 2.40
CA LEU A 50 38.22 50.25 3.26
C LEU A 50 38.58 51.67 2.82
N ASP A 51 38.74 52.57 3.79
CA ASP A 51 39.18 53.94 3.56
C ASP A 51 40.62 53.99 2.98
N LEU A 52 40.77 54.66 1.83
CA LEU A 52 42.00 54.71 1.03
C LEU A 52 43.14 55.43 1.72
N LYS A 53 42.89 56.35 2.67
CA LYS A 53 43.97 57.06 3.38
C LYS A 53 44.84 56.13 4.23
N TYR A 54 44.43 54.87 4.33
CA TYR A 54 45.00 53.85 5.19
C TYR A 54 45.56 52.65 4.41
N LEU A 55 45.14 52.37 3.18
CA LEU A 55 45.49 51.11 2.49
C LEU A 55 46.89 51.13 1.86
N GLU A 56 47.84 50.36 2.41
CA GLU A 56 49.18 50.14 1.83
C GLU A 56 49.24 48.86 0.98
N ARG A 57 48.65 47.78 1.48
CA ARG A 57 48.59 46.46 0.82
C ARG A 57 47.36 45.70 1.27
N TYR A 58 46.82 44.84 0.41
CA TYR A 58 45.77 43.89 0.80
C TYR A 58 46.12 42.45 0.39
N MET A 59 45.43 41.50 1.00
CA MET A 59 45.43 40.10 0.62
C MET A 59 44.00 39.63 0.40
N SER A 60 43.75 38.95 -0.73
CA SER A 60 42.43 38.37 -1.01
C SER A 60 42.06 37.35 0.06
N PRO A 61 40.82 37.37 0.55
CA PRO A 61 40.32 36.39 1.52
C PRO A 61 40.17 34.99 0.88
N SER A 62 40.04 33.97 1.73
CA SER A 62 39.76 32.61 1.29
C SER A 62 38.25 32.36 1.25
N PHE A 63 37.76 31.83 0.13
CA PHE A 63 36.36 31.49 -0.09
C PHE A 63 36.14 29.97 -0.14
N LYS A 64 36.71 29.23 0.81
CA LYS A 64 36.56 27.77 0.86
C LYS A 64 35.07 27.41 1.03
N GLY A 65 34.51 26.66 0.08
CA GLY A 65 33.07 26.35 0.00
C GLY A 65 32.30 27.13 -1.06
N PHE A 66 32.97 28.08 -1.75
CA PHE A 66 32.45 28.83 -2.88
C PHE A 66 33.41 28.76 -4.07
N ASP A 67 32.87 28.72 -5.28
CA ASP A 67 33.67 28.90 -6.50
C ASP A 67 33.83 30.39 -6.77
N PHE A 68 35.07 30.83 -6.99
CA PHE A 68 35.38 32.20 -7.36
C PHE A 68 35.08 32.44 -8.85
N ILE A 69 34.24 33.43 -9.15
CA ILE A 69 33.90 33.80 -10.52
C ILE A 69 34.85 34.91 -10.98
N ASP A 70 34.77 36.07 -10.34
CA ASP A 70 35.67 37.20 -10.60
C ASP A 70 35.66 38.21 -9.42
N MET A 71 36.48 39.25 -9.56
CA MET A 71 36.58 40.35 -8.62
C MET A 71 36.67 41.67 -9.38
N ASP A 72 35.92 42.66 -8.91
CA ASP A 72 35.98 44.04 -9.36
C ASP A 72 36.27 44.98 -8.20
N TYR A 73 36.76 46.19 -8.48
CA TYR A 73 37.00 47.21 -7.45
C TYR A 73 36.57 48.60 -7.89
N GLU A 74 36.02 49.36 -6.94
CA GLU A 74 35.60 50.74 -7.16
C GLU A 74 36.22 51.67 -6.11
N ILE A 75 36.68 52.84 -6.56
CA ILE A 75 37.18 53.91 -5.70
C ILE A 75 36.19 55.08 -5.76
N ALA A 76 35.52 55.35 -4.65
CA ALA A 76 34.56 56.44 -4.55
C ALA A 76 34.67 57.13 -3.18
N LYS A 77 34.67 58.47 -3.18
CA LYS A 77 34.67 59.32 -1.95
C LYS A 77 35.75 58.94 -0.91
N GLY A 78 36.93 58.52 -1.38
CA GLY A 78 38.04 58.14 -0.50
C GLY A 78 37.96 56.73 0.09
N CYS A 79 37.04 55.87 -0.38
CA CYS A 79 36.93 54.46 0.01
C CYS A 79 37.16 53.55 -1.21
N CYS A 80 37.87 52.45 -1.01
CA CYS A 80 38.04 51.37 -1.99
C CYS A 80 37.12 50.22 -1.62
N THR A 81 36.24 49.80 -2.53
CA THR A 81 35.36 48.64 -2.34
C THR A 81 35.75 47.54 -3.31
N PHE A 82 36.12 46.38 -2.77
CA PHE A 82 36.36 45.15 -3.52
C PHE A 82 35.08 44.32 -3.55
N THR A 83 34.57 44.00 -4.74
CA THR A 83 33.41 43.13 -4.92
C THR A 83 33.85 41.80 -5.51
N TYR A 84 33.66 40.72 -4.75
CA TYR A 84 33.93 39.35 -5.18
C TYR A 84 32.61 38.70 -5.59
N ARG A 85 32.52 38.22 -6.84
CA ARG A 85 31.40 37.39 -7.29
C ARG A 85 31.73 35.92 -7.11
N LEU A 86 30.84 35.21 -6.41
CA LEU A 86 31.05 33.84 -5.97
C LEU A 86 29.86 32.96 -6.37
N LYS A 87 30.09 31.67 -6.56
CA LYS A 87 29.05 30.65 -6.75
C LYS A 87 29.00 29.70 -5.56
N ALA A 88 27.82 29.46 -5.00
CA ALA A 88 27.63 28.52 -3.91
C ALA A 88 27.76 27.06 -4.38
N VAL A 89 28.66 26.29 -3.77
CA VAL A 89 28.93 24.89 -4.16
C VAL A 89 28.97 23.90 -3.00
N THR A 90 28.78 24.36 -1.76
CA THR A 90 28.78 23.52 -0.55
C THR A 90 27.59 23.90 0.34
N ILE A 91 26.72 22.92 0.66
CA ILE A 91 25.52 23.11 1.50
C ILE A 91 25.92 23.28 2.97
N GLY A 92 25.18 24.13 3.70
CA GLY A 92 25.33 24.32 5.14
C GLY A 92 25.85 25.71 5.51
N LEU A 93 26.27 25.88 6.75
CA LEU A 93 26.87 27.13 7.22
C LEU A 93 28.31 27.23 6.71
N VAL A 94 28.61 28.19 5.85
CA VAL A 94 29.95 28.38 5.26
C VAL A 94 30.55 29.69 5.73
N HIS A 95 31.69 29.61 6.42
CA HIS A 95 32.38 30.77 6.99
C HIS A 95 33.23 31.51 5.95
N ILE A 96 32.95 32.80 5.74
CA ILE A 96 33.80 33.66 4.90
C ILE A 96 34.90 34.27 5.75
N GLN A 97 36.16 33.98 5.38
CA GLN A 97 37.33 34.50 6.08
C GLN A 97 37.46 36.03 5.91
N PRO A 98 37.94 36.75 6.95
CA PRO A 98 38.12 38.19 6.84
C PRO A 98 39.22 38.55 5.85
N MET A 99 39.07 39.69 5.18
CA MET A 99 40.10 40.25 4.30
C MET A 99 41.18 40.93 5.13
N ARG A 100 42.44 40.77 4.71
CA ARG A 100 43.58 41.37 5.40
C ARG A 100 44.08 42.58 4.65
N ALA A 101 44.33 43.67 5.37
CA ALA A 101 44.97 44.86 4.83
C ALA A 101 46.11 45.33 5.73
N VAL A 102 47.09 46.01 5.17
CA VAL A 102 48.16 46.69 5.92
C VAL A 102 47.86 48.17 5.89
N VAL A 103 47.75 48.76 7.08
CA VAL A 103 47.46 50.17 7.33
C VAL A 103 48.55 50.76 8.20
N LYS A 104 49.33 51.72 7.67
CA LYS A 104 50.41 52.41 8.40
C LYS A 104 51.38 51.41 9.05
N GLY A 105 51.79 50.39 8.30
CA GLY A 105 52.65 49.30 8.80
C GLY A 105 52.03 48.33 9.81
N LYS A 106 50.72 48.39 10.07
CA LYS A 106 50.00 47.43 10.93
C LYS A 106 48.98 46.63 10.15
N GLU A 107 48.90 45.33 10.40
CA GLU A 107 47.88 44.45 9.81
C GLU A 107 46.52 44.69 10.47
N VAL A 108 45.48 44.82 9.65
CA VAL A 108 44.08 44.98 10.06
C VAL A 108 43.21 43.98 9.30
N LEU A 109 42.16 43.49 9.96
CA LEU A 109 41.24 42.49 9.43
C LEU A 109 39.86 43.12 9.25
N SER A 110 39.15 42.75 8.19
CA SER A 110 37.73 43.04 8.09
C SER A 110 36.94 42.19 9.08
N GLN A 111 35.64 42.46 9.17
CA GLN A 111 34.70 41.49 9.73
C GLN A 111 34.64 40.21 8.88
N SER A 112 34.18 39.12 9.50
CA SER A 112 33.85 37.85 8.87
C SER A 112 32.45 37.42 9.27
N ARG A 113 31.83 36.57 8.47
CA ARG A 113 30.50 36.03 8.78
C ARG A 113 30.27 34.67 8.15
N ASP A 114 29.39 33.92 8.78
CA ASP A 114 28.83 32.71 8.20
C ASP A 114 27.68 33.07 7.25
N ILE A 115 27.66 32.43 6.08
CA ILE A 115 26.51 32.45 5.16
C ILE A 115 25.85 31.08 5.21
N LEU A 116 24.53 31.05 5.36
CA LEU A 116 23.76 29.81 5.21
C LEU A 116 23.57 29.50 3.71
N VAL A 117 24.21 28.44 3.22
CA VAL A 117 23.95 27.91 1.89
C VAL A 117 22.80 26.90 1.98
N CYS A 118 21.62 27.36 1.62
CA CYS A 118 20.42 26.54 1.52
C CYS A 118 20.52 25.62 0.29
N PRO A 119 19.93 24.43 0.33
CA PRO A 119 19.77 23.65 -0.88
C PRO A 119 18.73 24.36 -1.80
N ASP A 120 18.81 24.16 -3.12
CA ASP A 120 17.93 24.80 -4.16
C ASP A 120 16.44 24.79 -3.77
N ASP A 121 15.58 25.69 -4.30
CA ASP A 121 14.17 25.85 -3.89
C ASP A 121 13.38 24.52 -3.87
N LYS A 122 13.70 23.61 -4.81
CA LYS A 122 13.17 22.23 -4.84
C LYS A 122 13.53 21.41 -3.59
N ASN A 123 14.74 21.60 -3.08
CA ASN A 123 15.19 20.96 -1.84
C ASN A 123 14.58 21.63 -0.60
N ARG A 124 14.18 22.91 -0.66
CA ARG A 124 13.45 23.54 0.45
C ARG A 124 12.05 22.93 0.60
N PHE A 125 11.29 22.79 -0.49
CA PHE A 125 10.02 22.06 -0.48
C PHE A 125 10.19 20.64 0.10
N LEU A 126 11.18 19.89 -0.40
CA LEU A 126 11.45 18.54 0.09
C LEU A 126 11.84 18.54 1.58
N ALA A 127 12.66 19.48 2.03
CA ALA A 127 13.03 19.59 3.44
C ALA A 127 11.82 19.89 4.33
N ASP A 128 10.92 20.79 3.91
CA ASP A 128 9.70 21.12 4.65
C ASP A 128 8.76 19.92 4.74
N VAL A 129 8.59 19.18 3.63
CA VAL A 129 7.80 17.94 3.61
C VAL A 129 8.40 16.88 4.51
N VAL A 130 9.72 16.66 4.45
CA VAL A 130 10.41 15.69 5.32
C VAL A 130 10.25 16.08 6.78
N ASN A 131 10.48 17.34 7.14
CA ASN A 131 10.35 17.82 8.51
C ASN A 131 8.93 17.66 9.05
N SER A 132 7.90 18.01 8.26
CA SER A 132 6.50 17.79 8.64
C SER A 132 6.21 16.30 8.84
N PHE A 133 6.62 15.47 7.89
CA PHE A 133 6.39 14.03 7.94
C PHE A 133 7.04 13.38 9.17
N LEU A 134 8.25 13.78 9.53
CA LEU A 134 8.94 13.29 10.73
C LEU A 134 8.20 13.72 12.01
N LEU A 135 7.80 14.99 12.10
CA LEU A 135 7.05 15.51 13.24
C LEU A 135 5.70 14.81 13.43
N ASP A 136 4.97 14.58 12.33
CA ASP A 136 3.68 13.87 12.34
C ASP A 136 3.84 12.42 12.85
N ASN A 137 5.01 11.82 12.64
CA ASN A 137 5.37 10.49 13.13
C ASN A 137 6.20 10.51 14.42
N ARG A 138 6.27 11.66 15.11
CA ARG A 138 6.95 11.85 16.40
C ARG A 138 8.46 11.55 16.37
N ILE A 139 9.09 11.78 15.22
CA ILE A 139 10.54 11.72 15.04
C ILE A 139 11.08 13.15 15.08
N ALA A 140 12.05 13.41 15.95
CA ALA A 140 12.60 14.75 16.12
C ALA A 140 13.50 15.12 14.91
N PRO A 141 13.30 16.27 14.24
CA PRO A 141 14.02 16.59 12.99
C PRO A 141 15.55 16.64 13.12
N ASP A 142 16.06 17.02 14.29
CA ASP A 142 17.49 17.05 14.62
C ASP A 142 18.11 15.65 14.73
N THR A 143 17.28 14.61 14.86
CA THR A 143 17.70 13.21 14.79
C THR A 143 17.89 12.72 13.36
N CYS A 144 17.61 13.50 12.32
CA CYS A 144 17.68 13.03 10.93
C CYS A 144 18.93 13.51 10.17
N ASP A 145 19.61 12.57 9.53
CA ASP A 145 20.64 12.78 8.51
C ASP A 145 20.10 12.38 7.12
N VAL A 146 19.32 13.27 6.53
CA VAL A 146 18.61 12.96 5.28
C VAL A 146 19.59 12.84 4.12
N SER A 147 19.63 11.67 3.50
CA SER A 147 20.37 11.36 2.28
C SER A 147 19.41 11.25 1.10
N PHE A 148 19.76 11.87 -0.02
CA PHE A 148 19.04 11.75 -1.28
C PHE A 148 19.53 10.52 -2.03
N ILE A 149 18.66 9.53 -2.19
CA ILE A 149 19.01 8.22 -2.76
C ILE A 149 18.78 8.20 -4.27
N TYR A 150 17.63 8.73 -4.69
CA TYR A 150 17.22 8.78 -6.09
C TYR A 150 16.29 9.96 -6.32
N THR A 151 16.44 10.66 -7.44
CA THR A 151 15.57 11.77 -7.83
C THR A 151 15.19 11.63 -9.30
N SER A 152 13.90 11.72 -9.60
CA SER A 152 13.35 11.88 -10.94
C SER A 152 12.58 13.20 -11.03
N PRO A 153 12.03 13.59 -12.20
CA PRO A 153 11.11 14.72 -12.28
C PRO A 153 9.85 14.55 -11.41
N GLU A 154 9.34 13.33 -11.28
CA GLU A 154 8.09 13.02 -10.59
C GLU A 154 8.23 12.94 -9.06
N TYR A 155 9.31 12.34 -8.56
CA TYR A 155 9.50 12.12 -7.13
C TYR A 155 10.98 12.07 -6.72
N THR A 156 11.20 12.13 -5.41
CA THR A 156 12.49 11.99 -4.76
C THR A 156 12.42 10.94 -3.66
N VAL A 157 13.40 10.04 -3.62
CA VAL A 157 13.60 9.04 -2.57
C VAL A 157 14.65 9.57 -1.61
N VAL A 158 14.28 9.66 -0.34
CA VAL A 158 15.17 10.07 0.75
C VAL A 158 15.26 8.97 1.79
N SER A 159 16.39 8.88 2.49
CA SER A 159 16.56 7.97 3.61
C SER A 159 17.40 8.62 4.71
N SER A 160 17.16 8.27 5.97
CA SER A 160 17.98 8.71 7.10
C SER A 160 18.52 7.52 7.85
N ARG A 161 19.84 7.47 8.04
CA ARG A 161 20.50 6.42 8.83
C ARG A 161 20.19 6.58 10.30
N LYS A 162 20.21 7.81 10.82
CA LYS A 162 19.96 8.09 12.23
C LYS A 162 18.52 7.80 12.65
N ALA A 163 17.54 8.12 11.80
CA ALA A 163 16.13 7.83 12.08
C ALA A 163 15.68 6.45 11.58
N HIS A 164 16.57 5.68 10.94
CA HIS A 164 16.29 4.35 10.40
C HIS A 164 15.06 4.32 9.47
N CYS A 165 14.93 5.30 8.58
CA CYS A 165 13.72 5.46 7.78
C CYS A 165 13.99 5.81 6.32
N PHE A 166 12.96 5.65 5.48
CA PHE A 166 12.94 6.20 4.13
C PHE A 166 11.58 6.84 3.82
N ALA A 167 11.57 7.73 2.84
CA ALA A 167 10.35 8.28 2.25
C ALA A 167 10.52 8.48 0.75
N VAL A 168 9.44 8.26 0.01
CA VAL A 168 9.29 8.60 -1.40
C VAL A 168 8.33 9.78 -1.47
N ILE A 169 8.79 10.90 -2.01
CA ILE A 169 8.11 12.18 -1.95
C ILE A 169 7.85 12.65 -3.38
N ALA A 170 6.59 12.89 -3.74
CA ALA A 170 6.25 13.56 -4.98
C ALA A 170 6.89 14.94 -5.02
N ASN A 171 7.56 15.26 -6.12
CA ASN A 171 8.15 16.59 -6.27
C ASN A 171 7.05 17.65 -6.44
N GLU A 172 7.39 18.91 -6.18
CA GLU A 172 6.46 20.05 -6.15
C GLU A 172 5.48 20.10 -7.35
N ASP A 173 5.99 19.86 -8.56
CA ASP A 173 5.21 19.83 -9.82
C ASP A 173 4.08 18.79 -9.85
N TYR A 174 4.10 17.81 -8.94
CA TYR A 174 3.12 16.72 -8.82
C TYR A 174 2.44 16.71 -7.46
N ALA A 175 3.10 17.18 -6.41
CA ALA A 175 2.60 17.24 -5.03
C ALA A 175 1.28 18.01 -4.92
N SER A 176 1.12 19.08 -5.69
CA SER A 176 -0.10 19.92 -5.70
C SER A 176 -1.37 19.20 -6.18
N TYR A 177 -1.23 18.04 -6.84
CA TYR A 177 -2.36 17.22 -7.26
C TYR A 177 -2.74 16.13 -6.25
N LEU A 178 -1.97 15.97 -5.17
CA LEU A 178 -2.20 14.98 -4.13
C LEU A 178 -2.71 15.64 -2.86
N ASP A 179 -3.37 14.86 -2.00
CA ASP A 179 -3.73 15.29 -0.65
C ASP A 179 -2.53 15.30 0.30
N THR A 180 -1.53 14.44 0.04
CA THR A 180 -0.22 14.44 0.70
C THR A 180 0.86 14.11 -0.33
N PRO A 181 2.04 14.77 -0.26
CA PRO A 181 3.15 14.49 -1.17
C PRO A 181 3.87 13.17 -0.88
N ILE A 182 3.58 12.49 0.23
CA ILE A 182 4.23 11.23 0.57
C ILE A 182 3.60 10.09 -0.23
N LEU A 183 4.41 9.38 -1.01
CA LEU A 183 3.98 8.25 -1.84
C LEU A 183 4.26 6.91 -1.15
N ALA A 184 5.39 6.82 -0.46
CA ALA A 184 5.72 5.65 0.34
C ALA A 184 6.66 6.02 1.50
N TYR A 185 6.67 5.24 2.56
CA TYR A 185 7.57 5.43 3.70
C TYR A 185 7.76 4.16 4.53
N GLY A 186 8.86 4.07 5.27
CA GLY A 186 9.13 3.02 6.24
C GLY A 186 10.03 3.52 7.38
N PHE A 187 9.91 2.93 8.57
CA PHE A 187 10.59 3.38 9.80
C PHE A 187 11.54 2.36 10.43
N GLU A 188 11.76 1.23 9.77
CA GLU A 188 12.57 0.14 10.32
C GLU A 188 13.95 0.03 9.66
N HIS A 189 14.03 0.36 8.36
CA HIS A 189 15.22 0.16 7.55
C HIS A 189 15.57 1.37 6.68
N VAL A 190 16.86 1.49 6.41
CA VAL A 190 17.46 2.51 5.54
C VAL A 190 17.53 1.96 4.12
N ILE A 191 17.26 2.80 3.12
CA ILE A 191 17.54 2.47 1.72
C ILE A 191 18.82 3.17 1.31
N GLU A 192 19.91 2.44 1.17
CA GLU A 192 21.16 2.98 0.62
C GLU A 192 21.20 2.91 -0.92
N SER A 193 20.55 1.89 -1.48
CA SER A 193 20.37 1.68 -2.90
C SER A 193 19.04 0.96 -3.11
N PRO A 194 18.22 1.37 -4.09
CA PRO A 194 16.92 0.76 -4.31
C PRO A 194 17.05 -0.68 -4.83
N ILE A 195 16.38 -1.61 -4.16
CA ILE A 195 16.24 -3.01 -4.57
C ILE A 195 15.26 -3.15 -5.76
N PRO A 196 15.32 -4.23 -6.56
CA PRO A 196 14.48 -4.39 -7.75
C PRO A 196 12.98 -4.25 -7.48
N GLU A 197 12.47 -4.88 -6.43
CA GLU A 197 11.06 -4.85 -6.02
C GLU A 197 10.62 -3.42 -5.70
N PHE A 198 11.48 -2.65 -5.02
CA PHE A 198 11.21 -1.25 -4.71
C PHE A 198 11.20 -0.38 -5.97
N LEU A 199 12.10 -0.66 -6.94
CA LEU A 199 12.12 0.04 -8.24
C LEU A 199 10.82 -0.14 -9.01
N ASP A 200 10.15 -1.29 -8.89
CA ASP A 200 8.85 -1.51 -9.52
C ASP A 200 7.76 -0.59 -8.95
N PHE A 201 7.70 -0.42 -7.63
CA PHE A 201 6.80 0.56 -7.01
C PHE A 201 7.09 1.98 -7.49
N LEU A 202 8.37 2.35 -7.57
CA LEU A 202 8.81 3.65 -8.08
C LEU A 202 8.43 3.85 -9.56
N ASN A 203 8.48 2.80 -10.38
CA ASN A 203 8.01 2.84 -11.77
C ASN A 203 6.49 3.02 -11.83
N CYS A 204 5.74 2.35 -10.96
CA CYS A 204 4.29 2.51 -10.88
C CYS A 204 3.90 3.93 -10.51
N TYR A 205 4.54 4.54 -9.50
CA TYR A 205 4.27 5.93 -9.13
C TYR A 205 4.60 6.92 -10.24
N ARG A 206 5.65 6.68 -11.04
CA ARG A 206 5.95 7.50 -12.22
C ARG A 206 4.74 7.59 -13.15
N HIS A 207 4.14 6.44 -13.47
CA HIS A 207 2.97 6.38 -14.34
C HIS A 207 1.72 7.00 -13.70
N GLN A 208 1.48 6.72 -12.41
CA GLN A 208 0.33 7.26 -11.68
C GLN A 208 0.38 8.79 -11.57
N LEU A 209 1.54 9.38 -11.26
CA LEU A 209 1.69 10.83 -11.13
C LEU A 209 1.51 11.56 -12.47
N GLN A 210 2.07 11.01 -13.55
CA GLN A 210 1.86 11.53 -14.90
C GLN A 210 0.36 11.48 -15.30
N TYR A 211 -0.33 10.40 -14.92
CA TYR A 211 -1.77 10.27 -15.13
C TYR A 211 -2.57 11.30 -14.32
N ILE A 212 -2.33 11.39 -13.01
CA ILE A 212 -3.02 12.31 -12.09
C ILE A 212 -2.92 13.76 -12.59
N LYS A 213 -1.73 14.18 -13.03
CA LYS A 213 -1.50 15.51 -13.59
C LYS A 213 -2.42 15.82 -14.78
N SER A 214 -2.82 14.81 -15.54
CA SER A 214 -3.67 14.96 -16.73
C SER A 214 -5.18 14.77 -16.49
N LYS A 215 -5.58 13.99 -15.48
CA LYS A 215 -6.99 13.57 -15.27
C LYS A 215 -7.56 13.86 -13.88
N GLY A 216 -6.73 14.29 -12.92
CA GLY A 216 -7.12 14.53 -11.53
C GLY A 216 -6.87 13.33 -10.61
N PHE A 217 -6.81 13.60 -9.30
CA PHE A 217 -6.57 12.62 -8.25
C PHE A 217 -7.87 12.15 -7.60
N ASN A 218 -8.00 10.84 -7.43
CA ASN A 218 -9.07 10.24 -6.63
C ASN A 218 -8.44 9.49 -5.46
N LYS A 219 -8.71 9.98 -4.24
CA LYS A 219 -8.27 9.33 -3.01
C LYS A 219 -8.99 7.99 -2.81
N HIS A 220 -8.26 6.97 -2.38
CA HIS A 220 -8.84 5.70 -1.95
C HIS A 220 -8.82 5.63 -0.41
N ILE A 221 -9.95 5.42 0.24
CA ILE A 221 -10.00 5.25 1.71
C ILE A 221 -10.11 3.75 2.00
N LEU A 222 -9.18 3.17 2.76
CA LEU A 222 -9.07 1.71 2.94
C LEU A 222 -9.81 1.18 4.17
N GLY A 223 -10.18 2.04 5.14
CA GLY A 223 -10.93 1.67 6.34
C GLY A 223 -10.08 1.71 7.61
N ASP A 224 -10.47 0.93 8.64
CA ASP A 224 -9.79 0.89 9.94
C ASP A 224 -8.41 0.24 9.85
N GLN A 225 -7.38 0.90 10.37
CA GLN A 225 -5.98 0.48 10.28
C GLN A 225 -5.73 -0.96 10.80
N ILE A 226 -4.91 -1.71 10.06
CA ILE A 226 -4.28 -2.97 10.50
C ILE A 226 -2.76 -2.79 10.47
N SER A 227 -2.12 -2.92 11.63
CA SER A 227 -0.64 -2.92 11.73
C SER A 227 -0.04 -4.14 11.02
N PRO A 228 1.22 -4.08 10.56
CA PRO A 228 1.87 -5.17 9.83
C PRO A 228 1.79 -6.50 10.58
N LEU A 229 1.17 -7.51 9.96
CA LEU A 229 0.90 -8.81 10.55
C LEU A 229 2.18 -9.64 10.72
N LEU A 230 3.15 -9.50 9.81
CA LEU A 230 4.40 -10.29 9.85
C LEU A 230 5.33 -9.88 10.98
N LYS A 231 5.14 -8.66 11.54
CA LYS A 231 5.97 -8.12 12.62
C LYS A 231 7.46 -8.20 12.26
N ASN A 232 8.21 -9.08 12.93
CA ASN A 232 9.65 -9.24 12.80
C ASN A 232 10.08 -10.32 11.79
N ILE A 233 9.16 -10.84 10.98
CA ILE A 233 9.48 -11.79 9.91
C ILE A 233 9.92 -10.98 8.68
N GLU A 234 11.23 -10.89 8.47
CA GLU A 234 11.84 -10.08 7.40
C GLU A 234 12.90 -10.89 6.65
N TRP A 235 12.47 -11.91 5.91
CA TRP A 235 13.39 -12.80 5.19
C TRP A 235 13.92 -12.16 3.90
N GLY A 236 15.11 -12.60 3.48
CA GLY A 236 15.78 -12.16 2.26
C GLY A 236 15.95 -13.28 1.23
N GLN A 237 16.47 -12.95 0.05
CA GLN A 237 16.69 -13.92 -1.04
C GLN A 237 18.11 -14.50 -1.09
N LYS A 238 19.05 -13.99 -0.27
CA LYS A 238 20.47 -14.37 -0.26
C LYS A 238 20.81 -15.14 1.02
N ALA A 239 22.10 -15.32 1.32
CA ALA A 239 22.52 -16.03 2.51
C ALA A 239 21.98 -15.32 3.77
N PRO A 240 21.46 -16.05 4.77
CA PRO A 240 21.49 -17.52 4.90
C PRO A 240 20.34 -18.26 4.17
N TYR A 241 19.31 -17.55 3.71
CA TYR A 241 18.05 -18.09 3.17
C TYR A 241 18.22 -18.95 1.91
N ASN A 242 19.22 -18.66 1.07
CA ASN A 242 19.47 -19.43 -0.15
C ASN A 242 20.53 -20.52 0.01
N SER A 243 20.95 -20.85 1.24
CA SER A 243 22.08 -21.77 1.45
C SER A 243 21.84 -23.18 0.91
N GLU A 244 20.58 -23.61 0.85
CA GLU A 244 20.16 -24.89 0.27
C GLU A 244 19.64 -24.80 -1.17
N CYS A 245 19.60 -23.61 -1.76
CA CYS A 245 19.23 -23.45 -3.17
C CYS A 245 20.29 -24.10 -4.09
N PRO A 246 19.94 -24.50 -5.32
CA PRO A 246 20.89 -25.08 -6.26
C PRO A 246 22.07 -24.18 -6.59
N MET A 247 23.20 -24.78 -6.97
CA MET A 247 24.30 -24.06 -7.60
C MET A 247 24.02 -23.91 -9.10
N VAL A 248 24.21 -22.71 -9.63
CA VAL A 248 23.97 -22.35 -11.04
C VAL A 248 25.24 -21.73 -11.64
N VAL A 249 25.39 -21.82 -12.95
CA VAL A 249 26.51 -21.21 -13.67
C VAL A 249 26.18 -19.74 -13.95
N SER A 250 27.05 -18.83 -13.53
CA SER A 250 27.04 -17.40 -13.89
C SER A 250 28.45 -16.98 -14.28
N ASP A 251 28.62 -16.38 -15.45
CA ASP A 251 29.92 -15.94 -15.97
C ASP A 251 31.03 -17.01 -15.86
N SER A 252 30.67 -18.26 -16.18
CA SER A 252 31.55 -19.45 -16.10
C SER A 252 31.99 -19.85 -14.69
N VAL A 253 31.38 -19.30 -13.64
CA VAL A 253 31.62 -19.66 -12.24
C VAL A 253 30.34 -20.25 -11.63
N MET A 254 30.50 -21.26 -10.76
CA MET A 254 29.39 -21.82 -9.99
C MET A 254 29.07 -20.89 -8.82
N VAL A 255 27.83 -20.39 -8.79
CA VAL A 255 27.32 -19.52 -7.71
C VAL A 255 26.04 -20.10 -7.15
N ARG A 256 25.74 -19.78 -5.89
CA ARG A 256 24.46 -20.16 -5.27
C ARG A 256 23.33 -19.34 -5.90
N ALA A 257 22.28 -19.99 -6.38
CA ALA A 257 21.11 -19.29 -6.89
C ALA A 257 20.44 -18.46 -5.78
N VAL A 258 19.80 -17.35 -6.14
CA VAL A 258 18.94 -16.62 -5.18
C VAL A 258 17.66 -17.43 -4.93
N ALA A 259 17.11 -17.34 -3.72
CA ALA A 259 15.92 -18.12 -3.34
C ALA A 259 14.69 -17.77 -4.20
N GLY A 260 14.57 -16.51 -4.64
CA GLY A 260 13.45 -16.01 -5.42
C GLY A 260 12.36 -15.37 -4.55
N CYS A 261 11.75 -14.31 -5.08
CA CYS A 261 10.73 -13.51 -4.38
C CYS A 261 9.50 -14.35 -3.99
N GLY A 262 9.02 -15.23 -4.87
CA GLY A 262 7.89 -16.14 -4.62
C GLY A 262 8.13 -17.08 -3.43
N PRO A 263 9.20 -17.91 -3.46
CA PRO A 263 9.56 -18.76 -2.34
C PRO A 263 9.71 -17.99 -1.02
N VAL A 264 10.40 -16.85 -1.04
CA VAL A 264 10.56 -16.00 0.17
C VAL A 264 9.21 -15.52 0.69
N ALA A 265 8.33 -15.03 -0.18
CA ALA A 265 7.02 -14.56 0.24
C ALA A 265 6.14 -15.68 0.83
N ILE A 266 6.09 -16.86 0.18
CA ILE A 266 5.37 -18.03 0.70
C ILE A 266 5.96 -18.48 2.04
N GLY A 267 7.29 -18.56 2.14
CA GLY A 267 7.99 -18.99 3.35
C GLY A 267 7.70 -18.09 4.56
N GLN A 268 7.65 -16.78 4.36
CA GLN A 268 7.28 -15.83 5.43
C GLN A 268 5.82 -16.00 5.88
N ILE A 269 4.87 -16.24 4.95
CA ILE A 269 3.48 -16.57 5.31
C ILE A 269 3.43 -17.89 6.11
N MET A 270 4.19 -18.90 5.71
CA MET A 270 4.28 -20.16 6.46
C MET A 270 4.85 -19.96 7.86
N LYS A 271 5.86 -19.10 8.02
CA LYS A 271 6.40 -18.73 9.34
C LYS A 271 5.38 -18.00 10.20
N TYR A 272 4.61 -17.07 9.61
CA TYR A 272 3.56 -16.35 10.31
C TYR A 272 2.52 -17.29 10.93
N TYR A 273 2.10 -18.33 10.19
CA TYR A 273 1.18 -19.34 10.70
C TYR A 273 1.83 -20.42 11.58
N GLY A 274 3.16 -20.40 11.76
CA GLY A 274 3.88 -21.41 12.52
C GLY A 274 3.82 -22.81 11.90
N LEU A 275 3.78 -22.90 10.57
CA LEU A 275 3.70 -24.19 9.89
C LEU A 275 5.01 -25.00 10.01
N PRO A 276 4.94 -26.34 9.97
CA PRO A 276 6.11 -27.20 10.05
C PRO A 276 7.20 -26.84 9.04
N GLY A 277 8.46 -26.93 9.45
CA GLY A 277 9.62 -26.60 8.62
C GLY A 277 10.04 -25.12 8.66
N SER A 278 9.16 -24.21 9.10
CA SER A 278 9.46 -22.76 9.16
C SER A 278 10.50 -22.35 10.22
N GLU A 279 10.98 -23.28 11.05
CA GLU A 279 12.13 -23.06 11.94
C GLU A 279 13.48 -23.10 11.20
N ASP A 280 13.52 -23.67 9.99
CA ASP A 280 14.68 -23.65 9.11
C ASP A 280 14.33 -22.98 7.77
N PRO A 281 14.55 -21.66 7.65
CA PRO A 281 14.19 -20.92 6.45
C PRO A 281 14.88 -21.44 5.20
N ALA A 282 16.14 -21.88 5.28
CA ALA A 282 16.87 -22.28 4.08
C ALA A 282 16.31 -23.56 3.46
N SER A 283 16.11 -24.59 4.27
CA SER A 283 15.44 -25.83 3.86
C SER A 283 14.04 -25.57 3.33
N LEU A 284 13.26 -24.73 4.02
CA LEU A 284 11.89 -24.42 3.64
C LEU A 284 11.84 -23.73 2.26
N LEU A 285 12.69 -22.73 2.04
CA LEU A 285 12.70 -21.99 0.78
C LEU A 285 13.15 -22.84 -0.40
N ALA A 286 14.12 -23.74 -0.20
CA ALA A 286 14.51 -24.71 -1.23
C ALA A 286 13.35 -25.68 -1.55
N TYR A 287 12.63 -26.16 -0.53
CA TYR A 287 11.45 -27.01 -0.71
C TYR A 287 10.29 -26.31 -1.43
N ILE A 288 10.00 -25.06 -1.06
CA ILE A 288 8.98 -24.26 -1.75
C ILE A 288 9.39 -24.07 -3.21
N GLY A 289 10.62 -23.65 -3.49
CA GLY A 289 11.08 -23.45 -4.86
C GLY A 289 11.01 -24.73 -5.70
N SER A 290 11.32 -25.89 -5.12
CA SER A 290 11.10 -27.18 -5.79
C SER A 290 9.62 -27.47 -6.06
N SER A 291 8.73 -27.12 -5.13
CA SER A 291 7.28 -27.36 -5.23
C SER A 291 6.60 -26.41 -6.22
N THR A 292 7.18 -25.23 -6.46
CA THR A 292 6.66 -24.21 -7.37
C THR A 292 7.29 -24.26 -8.76
N GLU A 293 8.00 -25.34 -9.09
CA GLU A 293 8.70 -25.54 -10.37
C GLU A 293 9.62 -24.36 -10.73
N THR A 294 10.32 -23.84 -9.72
CA THR A 294 11.10 -22.62 -9.84
C THR A 294 12.29 -22.78 -10.79
N ILE A 295 12.45 -21.80 -11.68
CA ILE A 295 13.63 -21.65 -12.54
C ILE A 295 14.66 -20.82 -11.77
N TYR A 296 15.65 -21.50 -11.20
CA TYR A 296 16.71 -20.88 -10.40
C TYR A 296 17.76 -20.19 -11.28
N GLY A 297 18.17 -18.98 -10.86
CA GLY A 297 19.26 -18.24 -11.48
C GLY A 297 20.12 -17.49 -10.45
N ALA A 298 21.27 -17.00 -10.92
CA ALA A 298 22.28 -16.37 -10.07
C ALA A 298 21.86 -14.99 -9.54
N LEU A 299 21.08 -14.26 -10.35
CA LEU A 299 20.60 -12.90 -10.04
C LEU A 299 19.09 -12.82 -9.97
N THR A 300 18.40 -13.67 -10.72
CA THR A 300 16.94 -13.73 -10.78
C THR A 300 16.50 -15.18 -10.73
N THR A 301 15.43 -15.41 -9.99
CA THR A 301 14.76 -16.71 -9.87
C THR A 301 13.28 -16.46 -10.11
N SER A 302 12.66 -17.24 -10.98
CA SER A 302 11.28 -17.01 -11.42
C SER A 302 10.42 -18.26 -11.29
N SER A 303 9.11 -18.06 -11.15
CA SER A 303 8.12 -19.14 -11.15
C SER A 303 6.79 -18.60 -11.66
N HIS A 304 5.97 -19.47 -12.24
CA HIS A 304 4.64 -19.07 -12.70
C HIS A 304 3.68 -18.93 -11.51
N SER A 305 2.85 -17.88 -11.53
CA SER A 305 1.91 -17.61 -10.43
C SER A 305 0.93 -18.77 -10.19
N LEU A 306 0.55 -19.53 -11.22
CA LEU A 306 -0.29 -20.72 -11.03
C LEU A 306 0.42 -21.81 -10.22
N SER A 307 1.72 -22.02 -10.45
CA SER A 307 2.54 -22.97 -9.69
C SER A 307 2.61 -22.63 -8.20
N TYR A 308 2.55 -21.33 -7.83
CA TYR A 308 2.42 -20.92 -6.44
C TYR A 308 1.10 -21.41 -5.82
N ARG A 309 -0.03 -21.27 -6.54
CA ARG A 309 -1.34 -21.71 -6.03
C ARG A 309 -1.36 -23.22 -5.85
N ASP A 310 -0.89 -23.96 -6.86
CA ASP A 310 -0.91 -25.41 -6.82
C ASP A 310 0.03 -25.94 -5.74
N ALA A 311 1.24 -25.37 -5.58
CA ALA A 311 2.13 -25.73 -4.47
C ALA A 311 1.50 -25.48 -3.09
N LEU A 312 0.86 -24.33 -2.89
CA LEU A 312 0.18 -23.98 -1.64
C LEU A 312 -0.85 -25.05 -1.25
N VAL A 313 -1.71 -25.43 -2.20
CA VAL A 313 -2.82 -26.37 -1.96
C VAL A 313 -2.34 -27.83 -1.90
N ASP A 314 -1.52 -28.25 -2.86
CA ASP A 314 -1.22 -29.67 -3.08
C ASP A 314 -0.08 -30.17 -2.18
N SER A 315 0.84 -29.30 -1.79
CA SER A 315 2.10 -29.68 -1.12
C SER A 315 2.37 -28.97 0.20
N LEU A 316 1.95 -27.70 0.35
CA LEU A 316 2.30 -26.88 1.51
C LEU A 316 1.21 -26.83 2.58
N GLY A 317 0.10 -27.55 2.38
CA GLY A 317 -0.95 -27.71 3.37
C GLY A 317 -1.81 -26.46 3.59
N PHE A 318 -1.99 -25.65 2.55
CA PHE A 318 -2.94 -24.53 2.55
C PHE A 318 -4.33 -24.97 2.10
N SER A 319 -5.34 -24.18 2.49
CA SER A 319 -6.74 -24.43 2.22
C SER A 319 -7.01 -24.64 0.72
N PRO A 320 -7.85 -25.61 0.33
CA PRO A 320 -8.27 -25.79 -1.06
C PRO A 320 -9.08 -24.60 -1.61
N GLN A 321 -9.45 -23.64 -0.76
CA GLN A 321 -10.08 -22.39 -1.17
C GLN A 321 -9.08 -21.34 -1.65
N CYS A 322 -7.77 -21.56 -1.49
CA CYS A 322 -6.74 -20.65 -1.96
C CYS A 322 -6.84 -20.46 -3.49
N ARG A 323 -6.93 -19.21 -3.95
CA ARG A 323 -7.14 -18.88 -5.38
C ARG A 323 -6.19 -17.79 -5.83
N LEU A 324 -5.62 -17.99 -7.02
CA LEU A 324 -5.00 -16.92 -7.78
C LEU A 324 -6.10 -16.06 -8.41
N LEU A 325 -6.18 -14.79 -8.04
CA LEU A 325 -7.11 -13.83 -8.62
C LEU A 325 -6.36 -12.78 -9.42
N THR A 326 -6.80 -12.56 -10.66
CA THR A 326 -6.35 -11.48 -11.55
C THR A 326 -7.58 -10.65 -11.92
N LEU A 327 -7.74 -9.51 -11.24
CA LEU A 327 -8.90 -8.62 -11.33
C LEU A 327 -8.41 -7.17 -11.45
N PRO A 328 -9.28 -6.19 -11.78
CA PRO A 328 -8.92 -4.78 -11.69
C PRO A 328 -8.38 -4.41 -10.30
N GLN A 329 -7.36 -3.54 -10.23
CA GLN A 329 -6.64 -3.25 -8.97
C GLN A 329 -7.57 -2.87 -7.83
N ASP A 330 -8.59 -2.04 -8.07
CA ASP A 330 -9.53 -1.63 -7.01
C ASP A 330 -10.22 -2.83 -6.35
N LYS A 331 -10.56 -3.86 -7.14
CA LYS A 331 -11.16 -5.09 -6.62
C LYS A 331 -10.14 -5.96 -5.90
N LEU A 332 -8.91 -6.00 -6.38
CA LEU A 332 -7.83 -6.70 -5.68
C LEU A 332 -7.52 -6.04 -4.34
N VAL A 333 -7.47 -4.70 -4.28
CA VAL A 333 -7.27 -3.94 -3.04
C VAL A 333 -8.39 -4.22 -2.03
N GLU A 334 -9.66 -4.23 -2.48
CA GLU A 334 -10.80 -4.59 -1.62
C GLU A 334 -10.66 -6.00 -1.02
N LEU A 335 -10.26 -6.98 -1.84
CA LEU A 335 -10.07 -8.36 -1.40
C LEU A 335 -8.84 -8.52 -0.49
N THR A 336 -7.76 -7.78 -0.78
CA THR A 336 -6.58 -7.72 0.09
C THR A 336 -6.94 -7.15 1.47
N ILE A 337 -7.68 -6.04 1.53
CA ILE A 337 -8.16 -5.47 2.80
C ILE A 337 -9.03 -6.47 3.55
N SER A 338 -9.93 -7.16 2.85
CA SER A 338 -10.77 -8.21 3.44
C SER A 338 -9.90 -9.29 4.11
N ASP A 339 -8.90 -9.86 3.42
CA ASP A 339 -8.04 -10.89 4.02
C ASP A 339 -7.21 -10.34 5.21
N LEU A 340 -6.70 -9.11 5.10
CA LEU A 340 -5.97 -8.45 6.20
C LEU A 340 -6.85 -8.21 7.44
N GLN A 341 -8.12 -7.85 7.27
CA GLN A 341 -9.08 -7.70 8.37
C GLN A 341 -9.36 -9.03 9.08
N HIS A 342 -9.15 -10.17 8.42
CA HIS A 342 -9.19 -11.50 9.03
C HIS A 342 -7.86 -11.93 9.67
N GLY A 343 -6.83 -11.09 9.59
CA GLY A 343 -5.49 -11.41 10.07
C GLY A 343 -4.71 -12.34 9.12
N TRP A 344 -5.03 -12.31 7.82
CA TRP A 344 -4.36 -13.12 6.80
C TRP A 344 -3.45 -12.24 5.94
N PRO A 345 -2.12 -12.36 6.06
CA PRO A 345 -1.20 -11.70 5.16
C PRO A 345 -1.39 -12.24 3.73
N VAL A 346 -1.35 -11.34 2.75
CA VAL A 346 -1.73 -11.62 1.38
C VAL A 346 -0.50 -11.63 0.50
N LEU A 347 -0.24 -12.77 -0.15
CA LEU A 347 0.75 -12.83 -1.23
C LEU A 347 0.20 -12.07 -2.44
N VAL A 348 0.87 -11.01 -2.84
CA VAL A 348 0.53 -10.17 -3.98
C VAL A 348 1.63 -10.26 -5.04
N MET A 349 1.26 -10.10 -6.31
CA MET A 349 2.20 -10.18 -7.43
C MET A 349 1.94 -9.08 -8.44
N ASN A 350 3.02 -8.50 -8.94
CA ASN A 350 3.06 -7.64 -10.14
C ASN A 350 3.78 -8.40 -11.29
N ASP A 351 4.05 -7.71 -12.41
CA ASP A 351 4.49 -8.35 -13.66
C ASP A 351 5.82 -9.11 -13.51
N SER A 352 6.61 -8.78 -12.49
CA SER A 352 7.99 -9.25 -12.29
C SER A 352 8.28 -9.84 -10.92
N HIS A 353 7.50 -9.50 -9.88
CA HIS A 353 7.82 -9.80 -8.48
C HIS A 353 6.61 -10.24 -7.67
N ALA A 354 6.91 -10.98 -6.61
CA ALA A 354 5.96 -11.40 -5.58
C ALA A 354 6.41 -10.85 -4.23
N PHE A 355 5.47 -10.31 -3.45
CA PHE A 355 5.71 -9.74 -2.13
C PHE A 355 4.47 -9.92 -1.26
N ILE A 356 4.54 -9.54 0.01
CA ILE A 356 3.44 -9.74 0.96
C ILE A 356 2.84 -8.39 1.31
N CYS A 357 1.53 -8.25 1.12
CA CYS A 357 0.78 -7.19 1.76
C CYS A 357 0.30 -7.70 3.12
N ASP A 358 0.68 -7.04 4.20
CA ASP A 358 0.42 -7.54 5.57
C ASP A 358 -0.12 -6.47 6.51
N GLY A 359 -0.50 -5.30 6.00
CA GLY A 359 -1.12 -4.26 6.81
C GLY A 359 -1.63 -3.13 5.94
N PHE A 360 -2.36 -2.20 6.53
CA PHE A 360 -2.79 -0.98 5.87
C PHE A 360 -3.11 0.11 6.88
N LYS A 361 -2.91 1.36 6.47
CA LYS A 361 -3.16 2.55 7.28
C LYS A 361 -3.60 3.68 6.36
N ASP A 362 -4.72 4.33 6.69
CA ASP A 362 -5.32 5.42 5.91
C ASP A 362 -5.57 5.01 4.45
N ASP A 363 -4.75 5.51 3.52
CA ASP A 363 -4.75 5.20 2.09
C ASP A 363 -3.46 4.51 1.62
N TYR A 364 -2.74 3.86 2.54
CA TYR A 364 -1.52 3.11 2.28
C TYR A 364 -1.67 1.63 2.61
N LEU A 365 -1.10 0.77 1.76
CA LEU A 365 -0.89 -0.65 2.05
C LEU A 365 0.54 -0.86 2.55
N HIS A 366 0.72 -1.67 3.57
CA HIS A 366 2.04 -2.10 4.02
C HIS A 366 2.50 -3.30 3.21
N PHE A 367 3.75 -3.29 2.78
CA PHE A 367 4.37 -4.39 2.06
C PHE A 367 5.67 -4.84 2.71
N ASN A 368 5.83 -6.17 2.83
CA ASN A 368 7.11 -6.82 3.04
C ASN A 368 7.64 -7.32 1.69
N LEU A 369 8.80 -6.79 1.28
CA LEU A 369 9.36 -7.00 -0.06
C LEU A 369 10.28 -8.23 -0.17
N GLY A 370 10.60 -8.91 0.93
CA GLY A 370 11.45 -10.10 0.92
C GLY A 370 12.94 -9.82 0.73
N TRP A 371 13.43 -8.69 1.25
CA TRP A 371 14.84 -8.25 1.15
C TRP A 371 15.41 -7.83 2.50
N ASP A 372 15.33 -8.70 3.50
CA ASP A 372 15.94 -8.45 4.82
C ASP A 372 15.41 -7.16 5.48
N GLY A 373 14.14 -6.84 5.23
CA GLY A 373 13.49 -5.62 5.71
C GLY A 373 13.68 -4.38 4.84
N ILE A 374 14.66 -4.39 3.92
CA ILE A 374 14.97 -3.23 3.07
C ILE A 374 13.76 -2.92 2.16
N GLY A 375 13.26 -1.69 2.27
CA GLY A 375 12.13 -1.20 1.50
C GLY A 375 10.76 -1.63 2.03
N ASN A 376 10.69 -2.42 3.11
CA ASN A 376 9.43 -2.68 3.80
C ASN A 376 8.81 -1.37 4.28
N GLY A 377 7.51 -1.20 4.07
CA GLY A 377 6.85 0.04 4.46
C GLY A 377 5.46 0.19 3.89
N TYR A 378 4.91 1.39 4.09
CA TYR A 378 3.60 1.81 3.64
C TYR A 378 3.68 2.51 2.28
N PHE A 379 2.87 2.06 1.32
CA PHE A 379 2.83 2.55 -0.06
C PHE A 379 1.40 3.01 -0.39
N LYS A 380 1.27 4.27 -0.84
CA LYS A 380 0.00 4.94 -1.13
C LYS A 380 -0.73 4.24 -2.28
N VAL A 381 -2.01 3.95 -2.07
CA VAL A 381 -2.91 3.42 -3.09
C VAL A 381 -3.56 4.58 -3.83
N ILE A 382 -3.18 4.73 -5.10
CA ILE A 382 -3.78 5.72 -5.99
C ILE A 382 -4.81 5.02 -6.88
N LYS A 383 -6.06 5.50 -6.83
CA LYS A 383 -7.11 5.01 -7.72
C LYS A 383 -6.85 5.54 -9.13
N SER A 384 -6.38 4.68 -10.02
CA SER A 384 -6.06 5.05 -11.40
C SER A 384 -6.72 4.07 -12.37
N PRO A 385 -7.56 4.55 -13.32
CA PRO A 385 -8.16 3.72 -14.36
C PRO A 385 -7.19 3.51 -15.53
N LEU A 386 -5.87 3.47 -15.28
CA LEU A 386 -4.86 3.35 -16.32
C LEU A 386 -5.13 2.10 -17.17
N GLU A 387 -5.40 2.30 -18.46
CA GLU A 387 -5.56 1.22 -19.41
C GLU A 387 -4.22 0.48 -19.59
N ASN A 388 -4.27 -0.85 -19.65
CA ASN A 388 -3.14 -1.78 -19.89
C ASN A 388 -2.21 -2.06 -18.68
N ASN A 389 -2.74 -2.09 -17.46
CA ASN A 389 -2.01 -2.46 -16.22
C ASN A 389 -0.79 -1.60 -15.84
N LYS A 390 -0.38 -0.64 -16.68
CA LYS A 390 0.77 0.23 -16.42
C LYS A 390 0.45 1.14 -15.25
N GLY A 391 1.20 0.99 -14.16
CA GLY A 391 1.02 1.80 -12.95
C GLY A 391 0.17 1.15 -11.87
N HIS A 392 -0.20 -0.12 -11.98
CA HIS A 392 -0.80 -0.84 -10.85
C HIS A 392 0.26 -1.32 -9.86
N LEU A 393 -0.03 -1.21 -8.55
CA LEU A 393 0.90 -1.69 -7.50
C LEU A 393 1.10 -3.21 -7.58
N PHE A 394 0.02 -3.94 -7.90
CA PHE A 394 -0.01 -5.38 -8.12
C PHE A 394 -1.20 -5.72 -9.03
N HIS A 395 -1.09 -6.81 -9.78
CA HIS A 395 -2.11 -7.26 -10.74
C HIS A 395 -2.76 -8.58 -10.36
N SER A 396 -2.26 -9.26 -9.33
CA SER A 396 -2.84 -10.50 -8.82
C SER A 396 -2.54 -10.72 -7.35
N ILE A 397 -3.39 -11.51 -6.71
CA ILE A 397 -3.25 -11.91 -5.30
C ILE A 397 -3.48 -13.41 -5.15
N MET A 398 -2.84 -14.03 -4.16
CA MET A 398 -3.30 -15.31 -3.61
C MET A 398 -4.32 -15.04 -2.52
N TYR A 399 -5.58 -15.04 -2.94
CA TYR A 399 -6.71 -14.86 -2.06
C TYR A 399 -6.90 -16.11 -1.19
N LYS A 400 -7.13 -15.91 0.12
CA LYS A 400 -7.31 -16.99 1.10
C LYS A 400 -6.15 -17.98 1.16
N ALA A 401 -4.91 -17.47 1.07
CA ALA A 401 -3.72 -18.25 1.37
C ALA A 401 -3.59 -18.46 2.90
N VAL A 402 -4.44 -19.32 3.44
CA VAL A 402 -4.48 -19.73 4.85
C VAL A 402 -4.16 -21.22 5.00
N PRO A 403 -3.59 -21.67 6.13
CA PRO A 403 -3.38 -23.07 6.40
C PRO A 403 -4.68 -23.86 6.28
N ASP A 404 -4.55 -25.10 5.82
CA ASP A 404 -5.69 -25.98 5.70
C ASP A 404 -6.13 -26.47 7.08
N HIS A 405 -7.08 -25.77 7.67
CA HIS A 405 -7.77 -26.20 8.88
C HIS A 405 -8.87 -27.24 8.59
N SER A 406 -8.91 -27.79 7.37
CA SER A 406 -9.93 -28.75 6.95
C SER A 406 -9.85 -30.10 7.66
N LYS A 407 -8.69 -30.46 8.21
CA LYS A 407 -8.51 -31.77 8.84
C LYS A 407 -9.07 -31.76 10.26
N GLY A 408 -10.35 -32.12 10.39
CA GLY A 408 -10.94 -32.59 11.65
C GLY A 408 -11.43 -31.49 12.60
N SER A 409 -11.66 -30.27 12.12
CA SER A 409 -12.25 -29.20 12.93
C SER A 409 -13.73 -29.47 13.21
N GLU A 410 -14.04 -29.77 14.47
CA GLU A 410 -15.42 -29.95 14.96
C GLU A 410 -15.78 -28.84 15.95
N LYS A 411 -17.00 -28.31 15.84
CA LYS A 411 -17.55 -27.37 16.81
C LYS A 411 -19.01 -27.67 17.10
N SER A 412 -19.41 -27.49 18.35
CA SER A 412 -20.80 -27.50 18.77
C SER A 412 -21.19 -26.10 19.25
N VAL A 413 -22.29 -25.57 18.71
CA VAL A 413 -22.82 -24.25 19.11
C VAL A 413 -24.27 -24.37 19.54
N LYS A 414 -24.67 -23.51 20.47
CA LYS A 414 -26.04 -23.41 20.98
C LYS A 414 -26.56 -22.00 20.75
N LEU A 415 -27.66 -21.90 20.01
CA LEU A 415 -28.30 -20.64 19.65
C LEU A 415 -29.59 -20.44 20.45
N ASP A 416 -29.75 -19.27 21.06
CA ASP A 416 -30.97 -18.83 21.73
C ASP A 416 -31.75 -17.79 20.92
N ARG A 417 -32.59 -16.96 21.57
CA ARG A 417 -33.37 -15.92 20.87
C ARG A 417 -32.55 -14.68 20.49
N LYS A 418 -31.40 -14.44 21.12
CA LYS A 418 -30.56 -13.25 20.98
C LYS A 418 -29.25 -13.52 20.23
N THR A 419 -28.80 -14.77 20.19
CA THR A 419 -27.54 -15.16 19.54
C THR A 419 -27.78 -15.76 18.15
N ARG A 420 -27.09 -15.26 17.13
CA ARG A 420 -27.06 -15.88 15.78
C ARG A 420 -25.79 -16.67 15.58
N LEU A 421 -25.77 -17.50 14.54
CA LEU A 421 -24.61 -18.31 14.19
C LEU A 421 -23.36 -17.46 13.93
N LYS A 422 -23.52 -16.30 13.28
CA LYS A 422 -22.42 -15.37 13.02
C LYS A 422 -21.84 -14.69 14.27
N ASP A 423 -22.60 -14.66 15.36
CA ASP A 423 -22.18 -14.01 16.60
C ASP A 423 -21.36 -14.98 17.49
N VAL A 424 -21.37 -16.30 17.17
CA VAL A 424 -20.71 -17.36 17.96
C VAL A 424 -19.60 -18.10 17.20
N LEU A 425 -19.44 -17.81 15.92
CA LEU A 425 -18.35 -18.30 15.08
C LEU A 425 -17.44 -17.13 14.71
N THR A 426 -16.13 -17.35 14.75
CA THR A 426 -15.17 -16.44 14.10
C THR A 426 -15.25 -16.63 12.59
N VAL A 427 -14.75 -15.68 11.80
CA VAL A 427 -14.74 -15.85 10.33
C VAL A 427 -13.91 -17.07 9.92
N LEU A 428 -12.73 -17.26 10.54
CA LEU A 428 -11.91 -18.46 10.32
C LEU A 428 -12.73 -19.74 10.58
N GLU A 429 -13.50 -19.80 11.66
CA GLU A 429 -14.36 -20.94 11.96
C GLU A 429 -15.47 -21.13 10.92
N MET A 430 -16.11 -20.05 10.46
CA MET A 430 -17.13 -20.11 9.41
C MET A 430 -16.56 -20.71 8.11
N GLU A 431 -15.30 -20.41 7.79
CA GLU A 431 -14.68 -20.88 6.56
C GLU A 431 -14.11 -22.30 6.66
N THR A 432 -13.69 -22.73 7.85
CA THR A 432 -12.81 -23.90 7.98
C THR A 432 -13.43 -25.10 8.69
N ILE A 433 -14.48 -24.91 9.50
CA ILE A 433 -15.11 -26.01 10.26
C ILE A 433 -15.61 -27.10 9.31
N HIS A 434 -15.27 -28.36 9.62
CA HIS A 434 -15.71 -29.54 8.88
C HIS A 434 -16.95 -30.20 9.45
N SER A 435 -17.05 -30.19 10.77
CA SER A 435 -18.16 -30.78 11.50
C SER A 435 -18.78 -29.74 12.42
N LEU A 436 -20.02 -29.34 12.15
CA LEU A 436 -20.74 -28.38 12.97
C LEU A 436 -22.00 -29.03 13.52
N LYS A 437 -22.13 -29.00 14.85
CA LYS A 437 -23.40 -29.28 15.51
C LYS A 437 -24.04 -27.97 15.94
N VAL A 438 -25.26 -27.72 15.48
CA VAL A 438 -26.04 -26.55 15.89
C VAL A 438 -27.26 -27.01 16.68
N THR A 439 -27.40 -26.49 17.89
CA THR A 439 -28.55 -26.74 18.76
C THR A 439 -29.30 -25.43 19.02
N GLY A 440 -30.61 -25.50 19.23
CA GLY A 440 -31.43 -24.32 19.50
C GLY A 440 -31.93 -23.61 18.23
N ARG A 441 -32.20 -22.31 18.31
CA ARG A 441 -33.04 -21.62 17.30
C ARG A 441 -32.23 -21.19 16.07
N LEU A 442 -32.74 -21.52 14.88
CA LEU A 442 -32.19 -21.08 13.59
C LEU A 442 -33.18 -20.19 12.84
N ASN A 443 -32.71 -19.10 12.26
CA ASN A 443 -33.49 -18.27 11.33
C ASN A 443 -32.98 -18.39 9.87
N GLY A 444 -33.57 -17.63 8.95
CA GLY A 444 -33.21 -17.72 7.54
C GLY A 444 -31.77 -17.25 7.25
N ALA A 445 -31.29 -16.25 7.99
CA ALA A 445 -29.91 -15.77 7.88
C ALA A 445 -28.89 -16.81 8.38
N ASP A 446 -29.20 -17.53 9.47
CA ASP A 446 -28.34 -18.61 9.95
C ASP A 446 -28.26 -19.77 8.95
N VAL A 447 -29.40 -20.13 8.34
CA VAL A 447 -29.44 -21.18 7.30
C VAL A 447 -28.68 -20.72 6.06
N LYS A 448 -28.80 -19.45 5.65
CA LYS A 448 -28.00 -18.88 4.56
C LYS A 448 -26.51 -19.01 4.83
N LEU A 449 -26.08 -18.69 6.07
CA LEU A 449 -24.69 -18.84 6.49
C LEU A 449 -24.25 -20.32 6.43
N LEU A 450 -25.04 -21.25 6.98
CA LEU A 450 -24.73 -22.69 6.94
C LEU A 450 -24.59 -23.22 5.50
N ARG A 451 -25.45 -22.79 4.59
CA ARG A 451 -25.37 -23.14 3.16
C ARG A 451 -24.03 -22.69 2.57
N ARG A 452 -23.64 -21.44 2.86
CA ARG A 452 -22.36 -20.87 2.40
C ARG A 452 -21.15 -21.58 3.02
N MET A 453 -21.21 -21.86 4.32
CA MET A 453 -20.22 -22.70 5.01
C MET A 453 -20.09 -24.08 4.35
N ALA A 454 -21.18 -24.60 3.78
CA ALA A 454 -21.23 -25.90 3.13
C ALA A 454 -21.00 -25.87 1.60
N GLY A 455 -20.46 -24.78 1.07
CA GLY A 455 -20.06 -24.71 -0.35
C GLY A 455 -21.09 -24.07 -1.29
N ALA A 456 -22.25 -23.61 -0.80
CA ALA A 456 -23.25 -23.00 -1.67
C ALA A 456 -22.84 -21.59 -2.12
N VAL A 457 -23.08 -21.31 -3.40
CA VAL A 457 -22.94 -19.99 -4.02
C VAL A 457 -24.34 -19.53 -4.42
N ASP A 458 -24.72 -18.31 -4.03
CA ASP A 458 -25.95 -17.68 -4.51
C ASP A 458 -25.66 -16.97 -5.84
N ASP A 459 -26.66 -16.87 -6.73
CA ASP A 459 -26.55 -16.20 -8.03
C ASP A 459 -26.04 -14.75 -7.85
N GLY A 460 -24.95 -14.42 -8.56
CA GLY A 460 -24.35 -13.07 -8.57
C GLY A 460 -23.20 -12.83 -7.58
N ASP A 461 -22.88 -13.78 -6.70
CA ASP A 461 -21.83 -13.63 -5.67
C ASP A 461 -20.62 -14.57 -5.92
N TYR A 462 -19.95 -14.41 -7.08
CA TYR A 462 -18.81 -15.27 -7.49
C TYR A 462 -17.50 -14.99 -6.72
N LEU A 463 -17.44 -13.87 -5.98
CA LEU A 463 -16.28 -13.48 -5.17
C LEU A 463 -16.46 -13.78 -3.68
N SER A 464 -17.59 -14.40 -3.35
CA SER A 464 -17.99 -14.75 -2.01
C SER A 464 -17.25 -15.99 -1.53
N TRP A 465 -16.66 -15.91 -0.34
CA TRP A 465 -16.09 -17.08 0.31
C TRP A 465 -17.13 -18.20 0.44
N ILE A 466 -16.72 -19.43 0.19
CA ILE A 466 -17.48 -20.64 0.53
C ILE A 466 -16.71 -21.39 1.61
N GLY A 467 -17.37 -21.96 2.61
CA GLY A 467 -16.68 -22.69 3.68
C GLY A 467 -16.42 -24.15 3.33
N SER A 468 -15.74 -24.86 4.22
CA SER A 468 -15.37 -26.28 4.07
C SER A 468 -16.26 -27.26 4.86
N LEU A 469 -17.47 -26.85 5.26
CA LEU A 469 -18.38 -27.67 6.09
C LEU A 469 -18.87 -28.92 5.34
N GLN A 470 -18.58 -30.09 5.91
CA GLN A 470 -18.94 -31.39 5.33
C GLN A 470 -19.99 -32.15 6.16
N ASN A 471 -19.96 -32.00 7.49
CA ASN A 471 -20.86 -32.69 8.41
C ASN A 471 -21.65 -31.67 9.21
N LEU A 472 -22.97 -31.69 9.08
CA LEU A 472 -23.86 -30.75 9.76
C LEU A 472 -24.89 -31.51 10.59
N ASP A 473 -24.78 -31.41 11.91
CA ASP A 473 -25.75 -31.96 12.87
C ASP A 473 -26.73 -30.88 13.34
N LEU A 474 -27.95 -30.94 12.81
CA LEU A 474 -29.08 -30.10 13.19
C LEU A 474 -30.15 -30.89 13.96
N SER A 475 -29.84 -32.08 14.47
CA SER A 475 -30.82 -32.96 15.16
C SER A 475 -31.56 -32.27 16.30
N GLN A 476 -30.93 -31.29 16.95
CA GLN A 476 -31.49 -30.51 18.07
C GLN A 476 -31.75 -29.04 17.71
N ALA A 477 -31.81 -28.73 16.41
CA ALA A 477 -32.12 -27.38 15.93
C ALA A 477 -33.64 -27.15 15.85
N ILE A 478 -34.05 -25.90 16.07
CA ILE A 478 -35.43 -25.43 16.03
C ILE A 478 -35.52 -24.33 14.96
N PHE A 479 -35.99 -24.70 13.78
CA PHE A 479 -36.20 -23.76 12.68
C PHE A 479 -37.34 -22.80 13.01
N THR A 480 -37.05 -21.51 12.97
CA THR A 480 -38.00 -20.44 13.27
C THR A 480 -38.62 -19.88 12.00
N ASN A 481 -39.78 -19.22 12.13
CA ASN A 481 -40.37 -18.55 10.98
C ASN A 481 -39.59 -17.27 10.68
N ASP A 482 -39.07 -17.14 9.46
CA ASP A 482 -38.32 -15.96 9.01
C ASP A 482 -38.81 -15.55 7.62
N LYS A 483 -39.54 -14.43 7.58
CA LYS A 483 -40.12 -13.88 6.35
C LYS A 483 -39.25 -12.77 5.74
N GLU A 484 -38.20 -12.35 6.45
CA GLU A 484 -37.36 -11.22 6.08
C GLU A 484 -36.08 -11.67 5.41
N ASN A 485 -35.47 -12.74 5.93
CA ASN A 485 -34.17 -13.23 5.45
C ASN A 485 -34.35 -14.52 4.63
N PRO A 486 -34.36 -14.44 3.30
CA PRO A 486 -34.37 -15.64 2.48
C PRO A 486 -33.04 -16.39 2.60
N TYR A 487 -33.13 -17.71 2.71
CA TYR A 487 -31.93 -18.56 2.81
C TYR A 487 -31.40 -19.01 1.45
N LEU A 488 -32.19 -18.87 0.39
CA LEU A 488 -31.84 -19.21 -0.99
C LEU A 488 -32.61 -18.30 -1.94
N GLN A 489 -31.91 -17.72 -2.91
CA GLN A 489 -32.46 -16.95 -4.01
C GLN A 489 -32.04 -17.62 -5.32
N VAL A 490 -33.00 -17.85 -6.21
CA VAL A 490 -32.74 -18.48 -7.52
C VAL A 490 -33.55 -17.74 -8.57
N ASN A 491 -32.99 -17.59 -9.77
CA ASN A 491 -33.78 -17.19 -10.92
C ASN A 491 -35.02 -18.08 -11.05
N ALA A 492 -36.20 -17.47 -11.25
CA ALA A 492 -37.45 -18.20 -11.22
C ALA A 492 -37.55 -19.24 -12.34
N VAL A 493 -36.97 -18.97 -13.52
CA VAL A 493 -36.90 -19.93 -14.63
C VAL A 493 -36.03 -21.14 -14.25
N GLU A 494 -34.91 -20.90 -13.56
CA GLU A 494 -33.98 -21.94 -13.13
C GLU A 494 -34.51 -22.78 -11.96
N SER A 495 -35.42 -22.21 -11.16
CA SER A 495 -36.07 -22.90 -10.05
C SER A 495 -36.89 -24.12 -10.48
N LYS A 496 -37.37 -24.15 -11.74
CA LYS A 496 -38.25 -25.20 -12.31
C LYS A 496 -39.47 -25.53 -11.46
N VAL A 497 -39.95 -24.53 -10.70
CA VAL A 497 -41.09 -24.68 -9.83
C VAL A 497 -42.38 -24.80 -10.66
N LYS A 498 -43.22 -25.76 -10.26
CA LYS A 498 -44.57 -25.96 -10.79
C LYS A 498 -45.59 -25.75 -9.68
N LEU A 499 -46.55 -24.84 -9.90
CA LEU A 499 -47.56 -24.50 -8.91
C LEU A 499 -48.96 -24.70 -9.45
N TRP A 500 -49.80 -25.33 -8.64
CA TRP A 500 -51.23 -25.45 -8.90
C TRP A 500 -51.98 -24.45 -8.04
N ARG A 501 -52.81 -23.61 -8.66
CA ARG A 501 -53.61 -22.61 -7.93
C ARG A 501 -55.01 -22.50 -8.48
N ASP A 502 -55.93 -22.26 -7.57
CA ASP A 502 -57.34 -22.02 -7.87
C ASP A 502 -57.56 -20.51 -8.02
N ILE A 503 -57.92 -20.08 -9.23
CA ILE A 503 -58.09 -18.66 -9.56
C ILE A 503 -59.58 -18.36 -9.66
N PRO A 504 -60.07 -17.28 -9.03
CA PRO A 504 -61.45 -16.85 -9.21
C PRO A 504 -61.68 -16.36 -10.65
N VAL A 505 -62.59 -17.01 -11.36
CA VAL A 505 -63.05 -16.57 -12.69
C VAL A 505 -64.25 -15.65 -12.48
N ILE A 506 -64.06 -14.36 -12.76
CA ILE A 506 -65.16 -13.38 -12.68
C ILE A 506 -66.05 -13.56 -13.90
N SER A 507 -67.29 -14.02 -13.69
CA SER A 507 -68.34 -14.07 -14.70
C SER A 507 -69.52 -13.24 -14.21
N TYR A 508 -69.92 -12.23 -14.98
CA TYR A 508 -71.05 -11.37 -14.62
C TYR A 508 -72.36 -12.18 -14.55
N GLY A 509 -72.95 -12.28 -13.35
CA GLY A 509 -74.25 -12.89 -13.12
C GLY A 509 -74.24 -14.38 -12.74
N MET A 510 -73.09 -14.99 -12.44
CA MET A 510 -72.98 -16.40 -11.99
C MET A 510 -72.23 -16.53 -10.65
N PRO A 511 -72.43 -17.62 -9.87
CA PRO A 511 -71.70 -17.85 -8.63
C PRO A 511 -70.18 -17.94 -8.88
N PHE A 512 -69.38 -17.55 -7.88
CA PHE A 512 -67.91 -17.62 -7.94
C PHE A 512 -67.45 -19.02 -8.34
N ARG A 513 -66.77 -19.13 -9.48
CA ARG A 513 -66.16 -20.37 -9.96
C ARG A 513 -64.65 -20.23 -9.86
N PHE A 514 -64.01 -21.27 -9.34
CA PHE A 514 -62.56 -21.37 -9.32
C PHE A 514 -62.11 -22.27 -10.46
N GLU A 515 -61.08 -21.82 -11.18
CA GLU A 515 -60.39 -22.61 -12.19
C GLU A 515 -59.01 -22.98 -11.66
N ARG A 516 -58.70 -24.27 -11.66
CA ARG A 516 -57.39 -24.77 -11.27
C ARG A 516 -56.43 -24.62 -12.44
N ARG A 517 -55.38 -23.80 -12.28
CA ARG A 517 -54.32 -23.62 -13.27
C ARG A 517 -52.98 -24.11 -12.76
N GLU A 518 -52.16 -24.55 -13.70
CA GLU A 518 -50.75 -24.85 -13.49
C GLU A 518 -49.89 -23.67 -13.96
N TYR A 519 -48.93 -23.29 -13.15
CA TYR A 519 -47.89 -22.32 -13.49
C TYR A 519 -46.54 -23.02 -13.47
N ASP A 520 -45.93 -23.14 -14.65
CA ASP A 520 -44.58 -23.67 -14.81
C ASP A 520 -43.61 -22.51 -15.02
N PHE A 521 -42.81 -22.21 -13.99
CA PHE A 521 -41.96 -21.02 -13.94
C PHE A 521 -40.92 -20.99 -15.07
N THR A 522 -40.64 -22.14 -15.68
CA THR A 522 -39.74 -22.28 -16.83
C THR A 522 -40.29 -21.62 -18.10
N PHE A 523 -41.62 -21.50 -18.22
CA PHE A 523 -42.30 -21.10 -19.45
C PHE A 523 -43.35 -19.99 -19.25
N MET A 524 -43.28 -19.29 -18.11
CA MET A 524 -44.26 -18.24 -17.78
C MET A 524 -44.11 -17.00 -18.65
N THR A 525 -45.25 -16.43 -19.05
CA THR A 525 -45.31 -15.10 -19.69
C THR A 525 -45.29 -13.98 -18.65
N GLU A 526 -44.98 -12.74 -19.06
CA GLU A 526 -44.97 -11.58 -18.15
C GLU A 526 -46.34 -11.34 -17.50
N GLU A 527 -47.44 -11.50 -18.24
CA GLU A 527 -48.80 -11.42 -17.68
C GLU A 527 -49.06 -12.45 -16.59
N GLN A 528 -48.59 -13.69 -16.77
CA GLN A 528 -48.73 -14.75 -15.77
C GLN A 528 -47.89 -14.45 -14.51
N TRP A 529 -46.71 -13.84 -14.68
CA TRP A 529 -45.87 -13.40 -13.55
C TRP A 529 -46.55 -12.30 -12.74
N GLU A 530 -47.10 -11.30 -13.44
CA GLU A 530 -47.87 -10.23 -12.80
C GLU A 530 -49.12 -10.75 -12.08
N GLU A 531 -49.81 -11.75 -12.65
CA GLU A 531 -50.96 -12.41 -12.03
C GLU A 531 -50.60 -13.08 -10.70
N ILE A 532 -49.54 -13.90 -10.66
CA ILE A 532 -49.08 -14.59 -9.45
C ILE A 532 -48.67 -13.59 -8.35
N ILE A 533 -47.97 -12.50 -8.74
CA ILE A 533 -47.54 -11.47 -7.79
C ILE A 533 -48.76 -10.71 -7.24
N LYS A 534 -49.67 -10.28 -8.12
CA LYS A 534 -50.88 -9.51 -7.76
C LYS A 534 -51.74 -10.23 -6.74
N TYR A 535 -52.00 -11.52 -6.95
CA TYR A 535 -52.86 -12.31 -6.05
C TYR A 535 -52.10 -12.92 -4.87
N ARG A 536 -50.80 -12.61 -4.70
CA ARG A 536 -49.97 -13.14 -3.60
C ARG A 536 -50.02 -14.68 -3.55
N MET A 537 -50.13 -15.33 -4.72
CA MET A 537 -50.34 -16.78 -4.83
C MET A 537 -49.11 -17.61 -4.42
N HIS A 538 -48.00 -16.95 -4.13
CA HIS A 538 -46.77 -17.50 -3.55
C HIS A 538 -46.76 -17.46 -2.01
N ILE A 539 -47.70 -16.76 -1.35
CA ILE A 539 -47.68 -16.60 0.11
C ILE A 539 -48.24 -17.85 0.79
N GLY A 540 -47.35 -18.61 1.43
CA GLY A 540 -47.71 -19.76 2.27
C GLY A 540 -46.89 -21.02 2.01
N ASP A 541 -46.19 -21.08 0.89
CA ASP A 541 -45.46 -22.27 0.42
C ASP A 541 -43.98 -22.29 0.81
N GLY A 542 -43.56 -21.39 1.69
CA GLY A 542 -42.17 -21.28 2.11
C GLY A 542 -41.25 -20.57 1.11
N PHE A 543 -41.80 -19.81 0.17
CA PHE A 543 -41.06 -18.89 -0.69
C PHE A 543 -41.89 -17.64 -1.04
N ARG A 544 -41.26 -16.63 -1.63
CA ARG A 544 -41.93 -15.48 -2.27
C ARG A 544 -41.28 -15.17 -3.62
N ILE A 545 -41.96 -14.41 -4.45
CA ILE A 545 -41.47 -14.03 -5.78
C ILE A 545 -41.30 -12.52 -5.82
N ILE A 546 -40.15 -12.06 -6.30
CA ILE A 546 -39.86 -10.65 -6.53
C ILE A 546 -39.46 -10.42 -7.99
N LYS A 547 -39.74 -9.21 -8.50
CA LYS A 547 -39.24 -8.75 -9.81
C LYS A 547 -37.96 -7.96 -9.57
N ASP A 548 -36.87 -8.35 -10.22
CA ASP A 548 -35.58 -7.66 -10.18
C ASP A 548 -35.14 -7.35 -11.61
N GLY A 549 -35.22 -6.07 -11.99
CA GLY A 549 -35.07 -5.63 -13.38
C GLY A 549 -36.01 -6.38 -14.33
N ASN A 550 -35.43 -7.09 -15.31
CA ASN A 550 -36.14 -7.91 -16.29
C ASN A 550 -36.27 -9.39 -15.88
N SER A 551 -35.86 -9.75 -14.66
CA SER A 551 -35.89 -11.11 -14.14
C SER A 551 -36.85 -11.25 -12.97
N PHE A 552 -37.32 -12.48 -12.74
CA PHE A 552 -38.09 -12.85 -11.55
C PHE A 552 -37.23 -13.76 -10.69
N ILE A 553 -37.22 -13.51 -9.38
CA ILE A 553 -36.43 -14.27 -8.41
C ILE A 553 -37.37 -14.97 -7.43
N VAL A 554 -37.09 -16.25 -7.17
CA VAL A 554 -37.75 -17.03 -6.12
C VAL A 554 -36.90 -16.97 -4.86
N GLU A 555 -37.45 -16.37 -3.81
CA GLU A 555 -36.81 -16.23 -2.51
C GLU A 555 -37.39 -17.26 -1.53
N TYR A 556 -36.61 -18.27 -1.15
CA TYR A 556 -37.04 -19.29 -0.21
C TYR A 556 -36.88 -18.84 1.24
N LEU A 557 -37.96 -18.98 2.01
CA LEU A 557 -38.13 -18.45 3.36
C LEU A 557 -38.27 -19.58 4.38
N LEU A 558 -37.74 -19.36 5.57
CA LEU A 558 -37.78 -20.39 6.60
C LEU A 558 -39.18 -20.47 7.23
N THR A 559 -39.74 -21.67 7.26
CA THR A 559 -41.03 -21.95 7.88
C THR A 559 -40.82 -22.69 9.21
N LYS A 560 -41.59 -22.34 10.24
CA LYS A 560 -41.44 -22.89 11.59
C LYS A 560 -41.45 -24.42 11.57
N ASN A 561 -40.39 -25.02 12.13
CA ASN A 561 -40.18 -26.47 12.26
C ASN A 561 -40.32 -27.25 10.93
N LYS A 562 -40.09 -26.61 9.79
CA LYS A 562 -40.08 -27.26 8.48
C LYS A 562 -38.76 -26.96 7.78
N VAL A 563 -38.10 -28.01 7.30
CA VAL A 563 -36.95 -27.94 6.40
C VAL A 563 -37.45 -28.39 5.05
N ALA A 564 -37.30 -27.54 4.04
CA ALA A 564 -37.67 -27.91 2.68
C ALA A 564 -36.57 -28.77 2.05
N SER A 565 -36.91 -29.61 1.08
CA SER A 565 -35.95 -30.49 0.40
C SER A 565 -34.83 -29.71 -0.29
N ASN A 566 -35.08 -28.45 -0.66
CA ASN A 566 -34.13 -27.57 -1.30
C ASN A 566 -33.28 -26.72 -0.33
N THR A 567 -33.48 -26.85 0.98
CA THR A 567 -32.80 -25.99 1.98
C THR A 567 -31.27 -26.09 1.91
N PHE A 568 -30.71 -27.22 1.49
CA PHE A 568 -29.25 -27.39 1.30
C PHE A 568 -28.85 -27.72 -0.14
N THR A 569 -29.72 -27.44 -1.13
CA THR A 569 -29.35 -27.57 -2.56
C THR A 569 -28.19 -26.64 -2.91
N GLY A 570 -27.23 -27.13 -3.68
CA GLY A 570 -26.03 -26.38 -4.10
C GLY A 570 -24.89 -26.37 -3.07
N CYS A 571 -25.06 -27.00 -1.90
CA CYS A 571 -23.99 -27.15 -0.91
C CYS A 571 -23.00 -28.23 -1.36
N ILE A 572 -22.01 -27.88 -2.19
CA ILE A 572 -21.09 -28.84 -2.84
C ILE A 572 -20.16 -29.58 -1.85
N ASN A 573 -19.93 -29.02 -0.66
CA ASN A 573 -19.05 -29.61 0.34
C ASN A 573 -19.80 -30.52 1.34
N LEU A 574 -21.13 -30.39 1.42
CA LEU A 574 -21.94 -31.11 2.41
C LEU A 574 -22.03 -32.60 2.08
N LYS A 575 -21.45 -33.44 2.93
CA LYS A 575 -21.45 -34.90 2.80
C LYS A 575 -22.46 -35.57 3.73
N ASN A 576 -22.59 -35.09 4.95
CA ASN A 576 -23.48 -35.63 5.97
C ASN A 576 -24.34 -34.52 6.57
N LEU A 577 -25.66 -34.75 6.59
CA LEU A 577 -26.64 -33.83 7.17
C LEU A 577 -27.59 -34.61 8.07
N ILE A 578 -27.67 -34.22 9.34
CA ILE A 578 -28.62 -34.77 10.31
C ILE A 578 -29.66 -33.69 10.59
N LEU A 579 -30.93 -33.97 10.30
CA LEU A 579 -32.05 -33.05 10.52
C LEU A 579 -32.82 -33.43 11.80
N PRO A 580 -33.61 -32.50 12.38
CA PRO A 580 -34.50 -32.83 13.50
C PRO A 580 -35.45 -33.98 13.18
N GLU A 581 -35.80 -34.77 14.20
CA GLU A 581 -36.83 -35.82 14.06
C GLU A 581 -38.17 -35.25 13.56
N GLY A 582 -38.82 -35.98 12.66
CA GLY A 582 -40.10 -35.57 12.06
C GLY A 582 -39.97 -34.60 10.88
N THR A 583 -38.74 -34.25 10.47
CA THR A 583 -38.50 -33.54 9.21
C THR A 583 -38.79 -34.48 8.02
N PRO A 584 -39.63 -34.10 7.05
CA PRO A 584 -39.84 -34.90 5.83
C PRO A 584 -38.49 -35.11 5.13
N ARG A 585 -38.17 -36.36 4.76
CA ARG A 585 -36.95 -36.71 4.01
C ARG A 585 -37.08 -36.34 2.55
#